data_AF-A0A7W0GFX8-F1
#
_entry.id   AF-A0A7W0GFX8-F1
#
_cell.length_a   1.000
_cell.length_b   1.000
_cell.length_c   1.000
_cell.angle_alpha   90.00
_cell.angle_beta   90.00
_cell.angle_gamma   90.00
#
_symmetry.space_group_name_H-M   'P 1'
#
loop_
_entity.id
_entity.type
_entity.pdbx_description
1 polymer ?
#
loop_
_entity_poly.entity_id
_entity_poly.type
_entity_poly.pdbx_seq_one_letter_code
_entity_poly.pdbx_strand_id
1 'polypeptide(L)' 'VGTNPTFSGAERRVEAFVLDFDEDLYGEHVGVDFVHRLRPMLHFDSVDELTQEMARDVERTRELLG' A
#
# COMPACT_ATOMS: atom_id res chain seq x y z
N VAL A 1 1.65 6.07 -0.17
CA VAL A 1 1.70 7.46 0.37
C VAL A 1 0.72 8.34 -0.37
N GLY A 2 -0.25 8.92 0.32
CA GLY A 2 -1.21 9.85 -0.29
C GLY A 2 -2.48 9.97 0.53
N THR A 3 -3.58 10.38 -0.08
CA THR A 3 -4.82 10.78 0.63
C THR A 3 -5.92 9.74 0.60
N ASN A 4 -5.67 8.55 0.05
CA ASN A 4 -6.68 7.50 -0.14
C ASN A 4 -7.96 8.01 -0.87
N PRO A 5 -7.84 8.46 -2.14
CA PRO A 5 -8.92 9.13 -2.87
C PRO A 5 -10.14 8.21 -3.10
N THR A 6 -9.94 6.89 -3.18
CA THR A 6 -11.04 5.92 -3.32
C THR A 6 -12.01 5.94 -2.14
N PHE A 7 -11.55 6.33 -0.94
CA PHE A 7 -12.37 6.42 0.26
C PHE A 7 -12.57 7.86 0.75
N SER A 8 -12.43 8.84 -0.15
CA SER A 8 -12.62 10.27 0.16
C SER A 8 -11.72 10.81 1.30
N GLY A 9 -10.54 10.21 1.49
CA GLY A 9 -9.61 10.71 2.50
C GLY A 9 -9.07 12.10 2.14
N ALA A 10 -9.00 12.98 3.14
CA ALA A 10 -8.49 14.35 2.99
C ALA A 10 -7.05 14.50 3.51
N GLU A 11 -6.62 13.61 4.40
CA GLU A 11 -5.32 13.68 5.06
C GLU A 11 -4.31 12.78 4.36
N ARG A 12 -3.09 13.28 4.20
CA ARG A 12 -1.99 12.49 3.63
C ARG A 12 -1.48 11.48 4.66
N ARG A 13 -1.43 10.21 4.27
CA ARG A 13 -0.98 9.09 5.10
C ARG A 13 0.09 8.26 4.40
N VAL A 14 0.90 7.61 5.23
CA VAL A 14 1.77 6.50 4.83
C VAL A 14 1.14 5.26 5.45
N GLU A 15 0.70 4.34 4.60
CA GLU A 15 0.15 3.05 4.99
C GLU A 15 1.06 1.99 4.37
N ALA A 16 1.49 1.02 5.19
CA ALA A 16 2.38 -0.05 4.79
C ALA A 16 1.66 -1.38 5.02
N PHE A 17 1.48 -2.14 3.94
CA PHE A 17 1.04 -3.53 4.00
C PHE A 17 2.29 -4.41 4.09
N VAL A 18 2.50 -5.08 5.22
CA VAL A 18 3.65 -5.97 5.43
C VAL A 18 3.33 -7.32 4.81
N LEU A 19 4.13 -7.75 3.82
CA LEU A 19 3.91 -9.02 3.13
C LEU A 19 4.20 -10.19 4.07
N ASP A 20 3.38 -11.24 3.99
CA ASP A 20 3.54 -12.51 4.73
C ASP A 20 3.62 -12.36 6.26
N PHE A 21 2.98 -11.31 6.80
CA PHE A 21 2.99 -10.99 8.22
C PHE A 21 1.56 -10.91 8.77
N ASP A 22 1.31 -11.49 9.94
CA ASP A 22 -0.03 -11.60 10.54
C ASP A 22 -0.12 -11.18 12.02
N GLU A 23 0.89 -10.48 12.55
CA GLU A 23 0.88 -9.98 13.93
C GLU A 23 0.38 -8.52 14.02
N ASP A 24 0.15 -8.06 15.26
CA ASP A 24 -0.28 -6.69 15.56
C ASP A 24 0.93 -5.77 15.78
N LEU A 25 0.93 -4.61 15.12
CA LEU A 25 1.95 -3.57 15.24
C LEU A 25 1.46 -2.30 15.97
N TYR A 26 0.23 -2.31 16.53
CA TYR A 26 -0.28 -1.16 17.27
C TYR A 26 0.57 -0.88 18.52
N GLY A 27 1.07 0.35 18.62
CA GLY A 27 1.92 0.80 19.73
C GLY A 27 3.41 0.55 19.52
N GLU A 28 3.78 -0.20 18.47
CA GLU A 28 5.17 -0.46 18.14
C GLU A 28 5.81 0.71 17.37
N HIS A 29 7.08 0.99 17.64
CA HIS A 29 7.86 1.92 16.85
C HIS A 29 8.44 1.21 15.62
N VAL A 30 8.00 1.63 14.44
CA VAL A 30 8.43 1.05 13.15
C VAL A 30 9.12 2.07 12.25
N GLY A 31 10.06 1.59 11.44
CA GLY A 31 10.70 2.35 10.36
C GLY A 31 10.13 1.96 9.00
N VAL A 32 10.04 2.91 8.07
CA VAL A 32 9.61 2.67 6.68
C VAL A 32 10.62 3.30 5.73
N ASP A 33 11.24 2.47 4.90
CA ASP A 33 12.17 2.89 3.86
C ASP A 33 11.55 2.75 2.47
N PHE A 34 11.63 3.81 1.66
CA PHE A 34 11.14 3.81 0.28
C PHE A 34 12.24 3.36 -0.67
N VAL A 35 12.18 2.11 -1.13
CA VAL A 35 13.20 1.54 -2.03
C VAL A 35 12.89 1.82 -3.51
N HIS A 36 11.65 1.59 -3.94
CA HIS A 36 11.21 1.79 -5.32
C HIS A 36 9.81 2.40 -5.38
N ARG A 37 9.54 3.22 -6.41
CA ARG A 37 8.19 3.72 -6.71
C ARG A 37 7.54 2.86 -7.78
N LEU A 38 6.47 2.15 -7.43
CA LEU A 38 5.74 1.28 -8.38
C LEU A 38 4.84 2.08 -9.33
N ARG A 39 4.01 2.99 -8.79
CA ARG A 39 2.99 3.74 -9.55
C ARG A 39 2.59 5.05 -8.87
N PRO A 40 1.92 5.99 -9.58
CA PRO A 40 1.14 7.04 -8.91
C PRO A 40 -0.06 6.47 -8.14
N MET A 41 -0.63 7.31 -7.27
CA MET A 41 -1.92 7.02 -6.64
C MET A 41 -3.03 7.15 -7.68
N LEU A 42 -3.94 6.17 -7.70
CA LEU A 42 -5.06 6.09 -8.65
C LEU A 42 -6.37 6.07 -7.88
N HIS A 43 -7.42 6.61 -8.49
CA HIS A 43 -8.80 6.39 -8.07
C HIS A 43 -9.33 5.15 -8.80
N PHE A 44 -10.18 4.38 -8.13
CA PHE A 44 -10.82 3.20 -8.69
C PHE A 44 -12.33 3.32 -8.49
N ASP A 45 -13.08 2.86 -9.48
CA ASP A 45 -14.54 2.96 -9.47
C ASP A 45 -15.17 1.83 -8.64
N SER A 46 -14.40 0.79 -8.30
CA SER A 46 -14.82 -0.30 -7.43
C SER A 46 -13.71 -0.82 -6.50
N VAL A 47 -14.14 -1.48 -5.41
CA VAL A 47 -13.23 -2.18 -4.49
C VAL A 47 -12.55 -3.37 -5.16
N ASP A 48 -13.22 -4.04 -6.09
CA ASP A 48 -12.65 -5.18 -6.82
C ASP A 48 -11.49 -4.75 -7.71
N GLU A 49 -11.62 -3.63 -8.42
CA GLU A 49 -10.53 -3.04 -9.21
C GLU A 49 -9.34 -2.66 -8.34
N LEU A 50 -9.60 -1.99 -7.21
CA LEU A 50 -8.56 -1.64 -6.25
C LEU A 50 -7.82 -2.89 -5.75
N THR A 51 -8.56 -3.94 -5.38
CA THR A 51 -7.98 -5.19 -4.84
C THR A 51 -7.13 -5.91 -5.89
N GLN A 52 -7.58 -5.95 -7.15
CA GLN A 52 -6.81 -6.55 -8.24
C GLN A 52 -5.51 -5.79 -8.50
N GLU A 53 -5.53 -4.45 -8.47
CA GLU A 53 -4.31 -3.66 -8.61
C GLU A 53 -3.37 -3.82 -7.41
N MET A 54 -3.91 -3.89 -6.19
CA MET A 54 -3.10 -4.17 -5.00
C MET A 54 -2.40 -5.53 -5.08
N ALA A 55 -3.06 -6.56 -5.63
CA ALA A 55 -2.43 -7.86 -5.87
C ALA A 55 -1.25 -7.76 -6.85
N ARG A 56 -1.40 -7.01 -7.95
CA ARG A 56 -0.31 -6.72 -8.90
C ARG A 56 0.84 -5.95 -8.25
N ASP A 57 0.52 -4.97 -7.39
CA ASP A 57 1.54 -4.21 -6.64
C ASP A 57 2.34 -5.12 -5.71
N VAL A 58 1.70 -6.09 -5.05
CA VAL A 58 2.35 -7.09 -4.20
C VAL A 58 3.29 -7.98 -5.01
N GLU A 59 2.82 -8.55 -6.12
CA GLU A 59 3.66 -9.36 -7.02
C GLU A 59 4.89 -8.57 -7.48
N ARG A 60 4.70 -7.33 -7.93
CA ARG A 60 5.80 -6.47 -8.38
C ARG A 60 6.76 -6.10 -7.25
N THR A 61 6.25 -5.92 -6.03
CA THR A 61 7.09 -5.67 -4.85
C THR A 61 8.01 -6.86 -4.57
N ARG A 62 7.50 -8.08 -4.67
CA ARG A 62 8.30 -9.30 -4.55
C ARG A 62 9.40 -9.36 -5.61
N GLU A 63 9.05 -9.14 -6.88
CA GLU A 63 10.04 -9.14 -7.97
C GLU A 63 11.18 -8.13 -7.77
N LEU A 64 10.91 -6.99 -7.14
CA LEU A 64 11.91 -5.94 -6.90
C LEU A 64 12.77 -6.18 -5.64
N LEU A 65 12.30 -7.00 -4.69
CA LEU A 65 12.95 -7.20 -3.40
C LEU A 65 13.47 -8.64 -3.17
N GLY A 66 13.00 -9.64 -3.92
CA GLY A 66 13.42 -11.04 -3.84
C GLY A 66 12.34 -11.98 -3.34
#